data_AF-A0A1H3VYH4-F1
#
_entry.id   AF-A0A1H3VYH4-F1
#
_cell.length_a   1.000
_cell.length_b   1.000
_cell.length_c   1.000
_cell.angle_alpha   90.00
_cell.angle_beta   90.00
_cell.angle_gamma   90.00
#
_symmetry.space_group_name_H-M   'P 1'
#
loop_
_entity.id
_entity.type
_entity.pdbx_description
1 polymer ?
#
loop_
_entity_poly.entity_id
_entity_poly.type
_entity_poly.pdbx_seq_one_letter_code
_entity_poly.pdbx_strand_id
1 'polypeptide(L)'
;MYNDDWYEDLLVGEYKYIENGVQKVNTLINFDNTDDLDSVYDHSLLGNYTILKKEFPGCSNSSLLEKRVRIYFEDPNPNLSYLVETMYMGLRHISEFGVADKIQIDFAKKGSSIIPFVAPQEPNLPFGRCMLIR
;
A
#
# COMPACT_ATOMS: atom_id res chain seq x y z
N MET A 1 9.56 5.98 -15.51
CA MET A 1 10.92 6.07 -14.92
C MET A 1 11.78 4.99 -15.56
N TYR A 2 13.06 5.27 -15.83
CA TYR A 2 13.99 4.32 -16.43
C TYR A 2 14.80 3.62 -15.32
N ASN A 3 14.77 2.29 -15.27
CA ASN A 3 15.38 1.48 -14.20
C ASN A 3 16.71 0.82 -14.64
N ASP A 4 17.45 1.48 -15.53
CA ASP A 4 18.64 0.96 -16.21
C ASP A 4 18.42 -0.15 -17.26
N ASP A 5 17.22 -0.73 -17.35
CA ASP A 5 16.86 -1.73 -18.38
C ASP A 5 15.67 -1.30 -19.27
N TRP A 6 14.57 -0.79 -18.70
CA TRP A 6 13.39 -0.33 -19.44
C TRP A 6 12.69 0.84 -18.75
N TYR A 7 11.71 1.43 -19.44
CA TYR A 7 10.82 2.42 -18.86
C TYR A 7 9.62 1.75 -18.22
N GLU A 8 9.30 2.13 -17.00
CA GLU A 8 8.09 1.72 -16.31
C GLU A 8 7.26 2.90 -15.80
N ASP A 9 5.96 2.68 -15.68
CA ASP A 9 5.07 3.57 -14.95
C ASP A 9 5.08 3.17 -13.47
N LEU A 10 5.33 4.15 -12.60
CA LEU A 10 5.45 3.93 -11.17
C LEU A 10 4.48 4.84 -10.43
N LEU A 11 3.60 4.24 -9.63
CA LEU A 11 2.86 4.93 -8.59
C LEU A 11 3.72 4.94 -7.33
N VAL A 12 4.05 6.11 -6.82
CA VAL A 12 4.72 6.28 -5.52
C VAL A 12 3.81 7.05 -4.57
N GLY A 13 3.92 6.79 -3.28
CA GLY A 13 3.02 7.33 -2.27
C GLY A 13 3.60 7.28 -0.86
N GLU A 14 3.07 8.16 -0.02
CA GLU A 14 3.28 8.20 1.41
C GLU A 14 1.93 8.26 2.11
N TYR A 15 1.89 7.97 3.40
CA TYR A 15 0.63 7.89 4.13
C TYR A 15 0.72 8.50 5.52
N LYS A 16 -0.46 8.88 6.00
CA LYS A 16 -0.69 9.28 7.38
C LYS A 16 -1.86 8.48 7.92
N TYR A 17 -1.65 7.78 9.02
CA TYR A 17 -2.70 7.05 9.72
C TYR A 17 -2.96 7.67 11.09
N ILE A 18 -4.22 8.04 11.31
CA ILE A 18 -4.73 8.62 12.55
C ILE A 18 -5.86 7.73 13.04
N GLU A 19 -5.76 7.29 14.30
CA GLU A 19 -6.78 6.47 14.94
C GLU A 19 -7.23 7.20 16.21
N ASN A 20 -8.53 7.47 16.32
CA ASN A 20 -9.12 8.17 17.47
C ASN A 20 -8.45 9.51 17.80
N GLY A 21 -8.05 10.27 16.77
CA GLY A 21 -7.36 11.55 16.92
C GLY A 21 -5.87 11.45 17.28
N VAL A 22 -5.34 10.24 17.48
CA VAL A 22 -3.92 10.00 17.75
C VAL A 22 -3.22 9.59 16.45
N GLN A 23 -2.20 10.34 16.05
CA GLN A 23 -1.35 9.96 14.93
C GLN A 23 -0.57 8.69 15.29
N LYS A 24 -0.74 7.63 14.50
CA LYS A 24 -0.01 6.37 14.64
C LYS A 24 1.25 6.37 13.78
N VAL A 25 1.11 6.81 12.53
CA VAL A 25 2.20 6.93 11.55
C VAL A 25 1.96 8.16 10.68
N ASN A 26 3.06 8.80 10.26
CA ASN A 26 3.05 9.85 9.26
C ASN A 26 4.37 9.82 8.48
N THR A 27 4.32 9.39 7.22
CA THR A 27 5.48 9.31 6.32
C THR A 27 5.47 10.43 5.27
N LEU A 28 4.50 11.36 5.33
CA LEU A 28 4.33 12.42 4.33
C LEU A 28 5.56 13.31 4.16
N ILE A 29 6.42 13.40 5.18
CA ILE A 29 7.67 14.16 5.11
C ILE A 29 8.61 13.64 4.01
N ASN A 30 8.54 12.34 3.68
CA ASN A 30 9.40 11.72 2.65
C ASN A 30 9.00 12.16 1.23
N PHE A 31 7.82 12.75 1.05
CA PHE A 31 7.46 13.40 -0.22
C PHE A 31 8.00 14.83 -0.32
N ASP A 32 7.98 15.56 0.79
CA ASP A 32 8.42 16.96 0.83
C ASP A 32 9.95 17.06 0.93
N ASN A 33 10.59 16.04 1.50
CA ASN A 33 12.03 15.95 1.69
C ASN A 33 12.56 14.58 1.22
N THR A 34 12.92 14.50 -0.05
CA THR A 34 13.45 13.28 -0.66
C THR A 34 14.95 13.09 -0.41
N ASP A 35 15.61 14.00 0.31
CA ASP A 35 17.06 13.92 0.58
C ASP A 35 17.45 12.67 1.39
N ASP A 36 16.50 12.11 2.14
CA ASP A 36 16.66 10.88 2.92
C ASP A 36 16.31 9.60 2.12
N LEU A 37 15.89 9.72 0.85
CA LEU A 37 15.59 8.59 -0.03
C LEU A 37 16.77 8.38 -1.00
N ASP A 38 17.40 7.20 -0.93
CA ASP A 38 18.46 6.82 -1.86
C ASP A 38 17.88 6.52 -3.26
N SER A 39 16.59 6.18 -3.30
CA SER A 39 15.89 5.79 -4.51
C SER A 39 14.40 6.13 -4.48
N VAL A 40 13.81 6.33 -5.66
CA VAL A 40 12.35 6.43 -5.83
C VAL A 40 11.61 5.15 -5.39
N TYR A 41 12.34 4.05 -5.24
CA TYR A 41 11.79 2.79 -4.71
C TYR A 41 11.66 2.77 -3.18
N ASP A 42 12.20 3.76 -2.47
CA ASP A 42 12.23 3.81 -1.00
C ASP A 42 10.97 4.48 -0.40
N HIS A 43 10.01 4.88 -1.24
CA HIS A 43 8.71 5.38 -0.79
C HIS A 43 7.88 4.29 -0.10
N SER A 44 7.12 4.67 0.92
CA SER A 44 6.35 3.71 1.74
C SER A 44 5.27 2.97 0.95
N LEU A 45 4.77 3.58 -0.14
CA LEU A 45 3.82 2.99 -1.08
C LEU A 45 4.42 2.99 -2.47
N LEU A 46 4.47 1.83 -3.10
CA LEU A 46 5.00 1.69 -4.46
C LEU A 46 4.16 0.73 -5.30
N GLY A 47 3.81 1.10 -6.52
CA GLY A 47 2.98 0.27 -7.39
C GLY A 47 3.30 0.40 -8.87
N ASN A 48 3.67 -0.71 -9.50
CA ASN A 48 3.89 -0.83 -10.94
C ASN A 48 3.22 -2.10 -11.53
N TYR A 49 2.53 -2.89 -10.71
CA TYR A 49 1.98 -4.18 -11.11
C TYR A 49 0.46 -4.17 -11.13
N THR A 50 -0.15 -4.57 -12.24
CA THR A 50 -1.61 -4.69 -12.35
C THR A 50 -2.08 -6.06 -11.89
N ILE A 51 -3.12 -6.10 -11.07
CA ILE A 51 -3.79 -7.33 -10.61
C ILE A 51 -5.26 -7.37 -11.04
N LEU A 52 -5.75 -8.57 -11.34
CA LEU A 52 -7.14 -8.85 -11.68
C LEU A 52 -7.94 -9.33 -10.46
N LYS A 53 -9.22 -9.64 -10.68
CA LYS A 53 -10.17 -10.05 -9.63
C LYS A 53 -9.70 -11.21 -8.73
N LYS A 54 -9.08 -12.23 -9.33
CA LYS A 54 -8.68 -13.48 -8.66
C LYS A 54 -7.32 -13.39 -7.96
N GLU A 55 -6.55 -12.36 -8.25
CA GLU A 55 -5.23 -12.14 -7.66
C GLU A 55 -5.36 -11.46 -6.30
N PHE A 56 -4.45 -11.81 -5.38
CA PHE A 56 -4.47 -11.31 -4.01
C PHE A 56 -3.93 -9.88 -3.91
N PRO A 57 -4.50 -8.99 -3.07
CA PRO A 57 -5.68 -9.19 -2.22
C PRO A 57 -6.94 -9.19 -3.08
N GLY A 58 -7.71 -10.27 -3.08
CA GLY A 58 -8.84 -10.47 -4.00
C GLY A 58 -9.90 -9.37 -3.90
N CYS A 59 -10.73 -9.21 -4.95
CA CYS A 59 -11.85 -8.26 -4.92
C CYS A 59 -13.16 -8.97 -5.24
N SER A 60 -14.02 -9.19 -4.25
CA SER A 60 -15.30 -9.89 -4.48
C SER A 60 -16.28 -9.07 -5.32
N ASN A 61 -16.26 -7.75 -5.17
CA ASN A 61 -17.18 -6.78 -5.77
C ASN A 61 -16.62 -6.06 -7.02
N SER A 62 -15.51 -6.52 -7.59
CA SER A 62 -15.02 -6.02 -8.89
C SER A 62 -15.55 -6.85 -10.06
N SER A 63 -15.51 -6.27 -11.26
CA SER A 63 -15.69 -7.06 -12.48
C SER A 63 -14.47 -7.97 -12.72
N LEU A 64 -14.62 -8.99 -13.58
CA LEU A 64 -13.53 -9.93 -13.89
C LEU A 64 -12.36 -9.26 -14.63
N LEU A 65 -12.63 -8.22 -15.41
CA LEU A 65 -11.65 -7.50 -16.22
C LEU A 65 -11.22 -6.17 -15.59
N GLU A 66 -11.75 -5.86 -14.41
CA GLU A 66 -11.38 -4.66 -13.68
C GLU A 66 -9.92 -4.76 -13.22
N LYS A 67 -9.12 -3.80 -13.66
CA LYS A 67 -7.71 -3.68 -13.30
C LYS A 67 -7.58 -2.94 -11.98
N ARG A 68 -6.73 -3.46 -11.11
CA ARG A 68 -6.30 -2.83 -9.86
C ARG A 68 -4.78 -2.77 -9.84
N VAL A 69 -4.20 -1.91 -9.03
CA VAL A 69 -2.75 -1.81 -8.89
C VAL A 69 -2.33 -2.51 -7.60
N ARG A 70 -1.38 -3.43 -7.66
CA ARG A 70 -0.73 -3.97 -6.48
C ARG A 70 0.25 -2.95 -5.95
N ILE A 71 0.11 -2.64 -4.68
CA ILE A 71 0.97 -1.72 -3.94
C ILE A 71 1.86 -2.54 -3.01
N TYR A 72 3.17 -2.39 -3.18
CA TYR A 72 4.15 -2.69 -2.16
C TYR A 72 4.01 -1.65 -1.04
N PHE A 73 3.96 -2.14 0.19
CA PHE A 73 3.75 -1.35 1.38
C PHE A 73 4.87 -1.63 2.36
N GLU A 74 5.49 -0.56 2.84
CA GLU A 74 6.49 -0.62 3.90
C GLU A 74 5.99 0.15 5.13
N ASP A 75 6.06 -0.51 6.29
CA ASP A 75 5.79 0.16 7.56
C ASP A 75 7.09 0.80 8.05
N PRO A 76 7.11 2.10 8.40
CA PRO A 76 8.33 2.77 8.86
C PRO A 76 8.83 2.25 10.21
N ASN A 77 8.09 1.38 10.91
CA ASN A 77 8.57 0.74 12.13
C ASN A 77 9.53 -0.42 11.80
N PRO A 78 10.84 -0.30 12.05
CA PRO A 78 11.83 -1.33 11.71
C PRO A 78 11.62 -2.64 12.48
N ASN A 79 10.87 -2.62 13.58
CA ASN A 79 10.51 -3.81 14.35
C ASN A 79 9.41 -4.65 13.68
N LEU A 80 9.00 -4.31 12.45
CA LEU A 80 8.00 -5.03 11.66
C LEU A 80 8.57 -5.64 10.38
N SER A 81 9.89 -5.65 10.20
CA SER A 81 10.57 -6.17 9.00
C SER A 81 10.18 -7.61 8.64
N TYR A 82 9.82 -8.46 9.62
CA TYR A 82 9.32 -9.81 9.37
C TYR A 82 7.94 -9.85 8.69
N LEU A 83 7.19 -8.76 8.64
CA LEU A 83 5.87 -8.70 7.99
C LEU A 83 5.95 -8.35 6.49
N VAL A 84 7.03 -7.72 6.03
CA VAL A 84 7.15 -7.11 4.69
C VAL A 84 6.67 -8.04 3.57
N GLU A 85 7.16 -9.28 3.50
CA GLU A 85 6.80 -10.22 2.43
C GLU A 85 5.39 -10.85 2.55
N THR A 86 4.71 -10.60 3.67
CA THR A 86 3.35 -11.14 3.92
C THR A 86 2.26 -10.10 3.74
N MET A 87 2.61 -8.83 3.51
CA MET A 87 1.70 -7.72 3.37
C MET A 87 1.37 -7.49 1.88
N TYR A 88 0.08 -7.41 1.57
CA TYR A 88 -0.37 -7.19 0.19
C TYR A 88 -1.45 -6.12 0.18
N MET A 89 -1.21 -5.08 -0.62
CA MET A 89 -2.14 -3.99 -0.78
C MET A 89 -2.59 -3.91 -2.25
N GLY A 90 -3.90 -3.74 -2.45
CA GLY A 90 -4.52 -3.58 -3.75
C GLY A 90 -5.24 -2.24 -3.81
N LEU A 91 -4.84 -1.37 -4.73
CA LEU A 91 -5.46 -0.09 -5.00
C LEU A 91 -6.47 -0.23 -6.14
N ARG A 92 -7.68 0.27 -5.90
CA ARG A 92 -8.81 0.25 -6.82
C ARG A 92 -9.35 1.65 -6.98
N HIS A 93 -9.41 2.14 -8.22
CA HIS A 93 -10.14 3.36 -8.56
C HIS A 93 -11.60 3.01 -8.83
N ILE A 94 -12.51 3.73 -8.17
CA ILE A 94 -13.95 3.59 -8.33
C ILE A 94 -14.46 4.91 -8.89
N SER A 95 -14.88 4.88 -10.15
CA SER A 95 -15.47 6.02 -10.85
C SER A 95 -16.83 5.61 -11.40
N GLU A 96 -17.87 6.33 -11.00
CA GLU A 96 -19.24 6.13 -11.45
C GLU A 96 -19.80 7.50 -11.86
N PHE A 97 -20.57 7.53 -12.95
CA PHE A 97 -21.13 8.79 -13.46
C PHE A 97 -22.00 9.46 -12.38
N GLY A 98 -21.66 10.69 -12.01
CA GLY A 98 -22.36 11.46 -10.97
C GLY A 98 -21.93 11.17 -9.53
N VAL A 99 -20.94 10.29 -9.32
CA VAL A 99 -20.33 10.02 -8.01
C VAL A 99 -18.91 10.57 -8.02
N ALA A 100 -18.48 11.17 -6.90
CA ALA A 100 -17.09 11.60 -6.74
C ALA A 100 -16.16 10.37 -6.83
N ASP A 101 -15.09 10.50 -7.61
CA ASP A 101 -14.05 9.47 -7.72
C ASP A 101 -13.54 9.06 -6.34
N LYS A 102 -13.43 7.75 -6.12
CA LYS A 102 -12.91 7.19 -4.87
C LYS A 102 -11.74 6.28 -5.14
N ILE A 103 -10.77 6.30 -4.24
CA ILE A 103 -9.70 5.31 -4.19
C ILE A 103 -10.00 4.39 -3.02
N GLN A 104 -10.18 3.11 -3.32
CA GLN A 104 -10.29 2.04 -2.33
C GLN A 104 -8.95 1.32 -2.22
N ILE A 105 -8.58 0.98 -1.00
CA ILE A 105 -7.44 0.12 -0.68
C ILE A 105 -7.98 -1.14 0.00
N ASP A 106 -7.60 -2.31 -0.53
CA ASP A 106 -7.74 -3.59 0.17
C ASP A 106 -6.35 -4.00 0.67
N PHE A 107 -6.15 -4.02 1.99
CA PHE A 107 -4.88 -4.37 2.62
C PHE A 107 -5.03 -5.66 3.42
N ALA A 108 -4.23 -6.68 3.08
CA ALA A 108 -4.39 -8.00 3.68
C ALA A 108 -3.06 -8.75 3.83
N LYS A 109 -3.05 -9.70 4.76
CA LYS A 109 -1.92 -10.59 5.00
C LYS A 109 -2.09 -11.91 4.25
N LYS A 110 -1.02 -12.41 3.63
CA LYS A 110 -0.94 -13.76 3.06
C LYS A 110 0.47 -14.32 3.24
N GLY A 111 0.54 -15.60 3.59
CA GLY A 111 1.82 -16.28 3.88
C GLY A 111 2.08 -16.37 5.38
N SER A 112 3.31 -16.77 5.73
CA SER A 112 3.76 -16.97 7.11
C SER A 112 5.09 -16.25 7.33
N SER A 113 5.30 -15.74 8.53
CA SER A 113 6.56 -15.12 8.97
C SER A 113 7.01 -15.75 10.28
N ILE A 114 8.32 -15.79 10.51
CA ILE A 114 8.87 -16.07 11.84
C ILE A 114 8.72 -14.79 12.66
N ILE A 115 7.78 -14.81 13.61
CA ILE A 115 7.48 -13.65 14.46
C ILE A 115 8.33 -13.77 15.73
N PRO A 116 9.16 -12.76 16.06
CA PRO A 116 9.88 -12.75 17.33
C PRO A 116 8.92 -12.79 18.53
N PHE A 117 9.36 -13.36 19.64
CA PHE A 117 8.54 -13.46 20.85
C PHE A 117 8.12 -12.06 21.33
N VAL A 118 6.82 -11.84 21.54
CA VAL A 118 6.18 -10.55 21.93
C VAL A 118 6.20 -9.46 20.84
N ALA A 119 6.54 -9.79 19.59
CA ALA A 119 6.48 -8.81 18.51
C ALA A 119 5.04 -8.53 18.04
N PRO A 120 4.73 -7.32 17.55
CA PRO A 120 3.42 -7.01 16.98
C PRO A 120 3.04 -7.96 15.83
N GLN A 121 1.76 -8.30 15.69
CA GLN A 121 1.33 -9.19 14.59
C GLN A 121 0.75 -8.44 13.39
N GLU A 122 0.56 -7.13 13.54
CA GLU A 122 -0.05 -6.24 12.57
C GLU A 122 0.82 -4.99 12.36
N PRO A 123 0.81 -4.43 11.14
CA PRO A 123 1.39 -3.12 10.87
C PRO A 123 0.63 -1.99 11.57
N ASN A 124 1.24 -0.81 11.63
CA ASN A 124 0.62 0.39 12.19
C ASN A 124 -0.64 0.80 11.41
N LEU A 125 -0.65 0.60 10.09
CA LEU A 125 -1.85 0.66 9.27
C LEU A 125 -2.57 -0.69 9.35
N PRO A 126 -3.72 -0.83 10.00
CA PRO A 126 -4.35 -2.15 10.18
C PRO A 126 -4.78 -2.77 8.84
N PHE A 127 -4.76 -4.10 8.78
CA PHE A 127 -5.34 -4.82 7.65
C PHE A 127 -6.85 -4.56 7.54
N GLY A 128 -7.35 -4.50 6.32
CA GLY A 128 -8.76 -4.27 6.05
C GLY A 128 -8.99 -3.49 4.77
N ARG A 129 -10.19 -2.93 4.66
CA ARG A 129 -10.58 -2.08 3.54
C ARG A 129 -10.65 -0.63 3.99
N CYS A 130 -9.96 0.24 3.26
CA CYS A 130 -9.96 1.68 3.50
C CYS A 130 -10.44 2.43 2.26
N MET A 131 -11.05 3.59 2.49
CA MET A 131 -11.38 4.56 1.45
C MET A 131 -10.53 5.79 1.67
N LEU A 132 -9.84 6.26 0.62
CA LEU A 132 -9.13 7.52 0.67
C LEU A 132 -10.16 8.66 0.80
N ILE A 133 -9.97 9.52 1.80
CA ILE A 133 -10.75 10.74 2.00
C ILE A 133 -9.96 11.89 1.37
N ARG A 134 -10.62 12.69 0.54
CA ARG A 134 -10.05 13.89 -0.08
C ARG A 134 -10.27 15.12 0.79
#